data_AF-A0A6A3J9S6-F1
#
_entry.id   AF-A0A6A3J9S6-F1
#
_cell.length_a   1.000
_cell.length_b   1.000
_cell.length_c   1.000
_cell.angle_alpha   90.00
_cell.angle_beta   90.00
_cell.angle_gamma   90.00
#
_symmetry.space_group_name_H-M   'P 1'
#
loop_
_entity.id
_entity.type
_entity.pdbx_description
1 polymer ?
#
loop_
_entity_poly.entity_id
_entity_poly.type
_entity_poly.pdbx_seq_one_letter_code
_entity_poly.pdbx_strand_id
1 'polypeptide(L)'
;MSSDENTISQHWMVSKIFLSYLIAVTGSFCTIQLMEKWRSAIETRDKFILLLLSSVALGGCGIWSMHFTGMNALELVRDDGTVLTVDFEAGLTILSLICAVGGVFVGLKIASADPFFLELEQEKRKNILVKDLATTAMSDVVNKQKVAKRIKLIALFSRLPRIAGGGLFAAVGVLVMHYLGMMAQRTQASMTLTAGVVVVSVLIAFFTATAAFWILFRALTFFQDSELLRLGSALVMGIAVCGTHYSGMGAASYTFVENGMGSGGVHFKGSQAAILASHGSLLFCYWVMTWSVASSVRNIVSMTSNLSKISKRDPGGPRKIVVGQAKATENSMRASENNGTKASAAGQVSVGGTRATGPHGSNGRKSSESVFNEV
;
A
#
# COMPACT_ATOMS: atom_id res chain seq x y z
N MET A 1 25.87 2.99 53.17
CA MET A 1 25.91 1.76 52.36
C MET A 1 24.47 1.29 52.24
N SER A 2 23.72 1.84 51.27
CA SER A 2 22.29 1.53 51.00
C SER A 2 21.82 2.18 49.68
N SER A 3 22.65 2.11 48.64
CA SER A 3 22.35 2.69 47.31
C SER A 3 21.93 1.65 46.27
N ASP A 4 21.92 0.36 46.64
CA ASP A 4 21.89 -0.75 45.68
C ASP A 4 20.59 -1.58 45.76
N GLU A 5 19.57 -1.15 46.51
CA GLU A 5 18.32 -1.94 46.69
C GLU A 5 17.23 -1.68 45.63
N ASN A 6 17.47 -0.78 44.67
CA ASN A 6 16.46 -0.36 43.68
C ASN A 6 16.90 -0.54 42.21
N THR A 7 18.01 -1.24 41.96
CA THR A 7 18.49 -1.48 40.60
C THR A 7 17.72 -2.62 39.94
N ILE A 8 17.31 -2.41 38.68
CA ILE A 8 16.64 -3.44 37.87
C ILE A 8 17.60 -3.85 36.77
N SER A 9 17.92 -5.14 36.73
CA SER A 9 18.70 -5.72 35.64
C SER A 9 17.80 -6.12 34.47
N GLN A 10 18.29 -5.89 33.25
CA GLN A 10 17.57 -6.16 32.00
C GLN A 10 18.09 -7.44 31.37
N HIS A 11 17.26 -8.48 31.32
CA HIS A 11 17.58 -9.74 30.68
C HIS A 11 16.83 -9.91 29.37
N TRP A 12 17.56 -10.19 28.28
CA TRP A 12 16.99 -10.32 26.94
C TRP A 12 16.88 -11.79 26.53
N MET A 13 15.65 -12.25 26.31
CA MET A 13 15.40 -13.59 25.80
C MET A 13 15.54 -13.63 24.28
N VAL A 14 16.68 -14.15 23.80
CA VAL A 14 16.98 -14.26 22.36
C VAL A 14 15.89 -15.00 21.58
N SER A 15 15.26 -16.02 22.19
CA SER A 15 14.17 -16.78 21.57
C SER A 15 12.94 -15.91 21.25
N LYS A 16 12.54 -15.03 22.18
CA LYS A 16 11.42 -14.11 22.00
C LYS A 16 11.76 -13.00 21.00
N ILE A 17 13.02 -12.53 20.97
CA ILE A 17 13.50 -11.59 19.95
C ILE A 17 13.37 -12.20 18.57
N PHE A 18 13.86 -13.44 18.39
CA PHE A 18 13.77 -14.14 17.12
C PHE A 18 12.32 -14.39 16.70
N LEU A 19 11.44 -14.77 17.64
CA LEU A 19 10.01 -14.93 17.39
C LEU A 19 9.36 -13.63 16.91
N SER A 20 9.65 -12.49 17.57
CA SER A 20 9.14 -11.18 17.16
C SER A 20 9.57 -10.83 15.73
N TYR A 21 10.81 -11.18 15.35
CA TYR A 21 11.33 -10.99 14.01
C TYR A 21 10.58 -11.85 12.98
N LEU A 22 10.33 -13.13 13.27
CA LEU A 22 9.55 -13.99 12.37
C LEU A 22 8.11 -13.47 12.16
N ILE A 23 7.49 -12.93 13.20
CA ILE A 23 6.16 -12.30 13.11
C ILE A 23 6.23 -11.07 12.19
N ALA A 24 7.25 -10.22 12.36
CA ALA A 24 7.46 -9.04 11.52
C ALA A 24 7.65 -9.41 10.04
N VAL A 25 8.46 -10.44 9.77
CA VAL A 25 8.70 -10.97 8.42
C VAL A 25 7.42 -11.52 7.82
N THR A 26 6.64 -12.29 8.59
CA THR A 26 5.38 -12.88 8.12
C THR A 26 4.36 -11.80 7.75
N GLY A 27 4.19 -10.78 8.60
CA GLY A 27 3.33 -9.64 8.30
C GLY A 27 3.80 -8.88 7.06
N SER A 28 5.10 -8.62 6.95
CA SER A 28 5.70 -7.94 5.79
C SER A 28 5.50 -8.72 4.50
N PHE A 29 5.71 -10.04 4.52
CA PHE A 29 5.50 -10.92 3.38
C PHE A 29 4.02 -10.95 2.96
N CYS A 30 3.10 -11.02 3.92
CA CYS A 30 1.65 -10.91 3.69
C CYS A 30 1.27 -9.61 2.97
N THR A 31 1.79 -8.48 3.44
CA THR A 31 1.57 -7.19 2.79
C THR A 31 2.13 -7.15 1.38
N ILE A 32 3.31 -7.71 1.13
CA ILE A 32 3.89 -7.78 -0.22
C ILE A 32 2.95 -8.56 -1.16
N GLN A 33 2.43 -9.72 -0.74
CA GLN A 33 1.53 -10.53 -1.55
C GLN A 33 0.19 -9.82 -1.84
N LEU A 34 -0.38 -9.17 -0.83
CA LEU A 34 -1.61 -8.39 -1.00
C LEU A 34 -1.40 -7.18 -1.91
N MET A 35 -0.27 -6.48 -1.77
CA MET A 35 0.09 -5.34 -2.60
C MET A 35 0.37 -5.76 -4.04
N GLU A 36 0.84 -6.96 -4.30
CA GLU A 36 0.92 -7.47 -5.66
C GLU A 36 -0.46 -7.68 -6.29
N LYS A 37 -1.40 -8.27 -5.53
CA LYS A 37 -2.79 -8.39 -5.98
C LYS A 37 -3.45 -7.06 -6.20
N TRP A 38 -3.15 -6.08 -5.35
CA TRP A 38 -3.66 -4.72 -5.47
C TRP A 38 -3.27 -4.07 -6.81
N ARG A 39 -2.06 -4.35 -7.31
CA ARG A 39 -1.59 -3.86 -8.63
C ARG A 39 -2.33 -4.48 -9.81
N SER A 40 -2.77 -5.73 -9.67
CA SER A 40 -3.50 -6.47 -10.70
C SER A 40 -5.02 -6.26 -10.65
N ALA A 41 -5.53 -5.69 -9.56
CA ALA A 41 -6.96 -5.43 -9.39
C ALA A 41 -7.46 -4.31 -10.32
N ILE A 42 -8.56 -4.56 -11.01
CA ILE A 42 -9.18 -3.59 -11.94
C ILE A 42 -10.21 -2.73 -11.21
N GLU A 43 -11.03 -3.35 -10.35
CA GLU A 43 -12.13 -2.70 -9.65
C GLU A 43 -11.66 -1.87 -8.45
N THR A 44 -12.24 -0.67 -8.30
CA THR A 44 -11.91 0.25 -7.21
C THR A 44 -12.23 -0.33 -5.83
N ARG A 45 -13.30 -1.13 -5.71
CA ARG A 45 -13.69 -1.77 -4.44
C ARG A 45 -12.65 -2.80 -4.00
N ASP A 46 -12.20 -3.65 -4.93
CA ASP A 46 -11.15 -4.64 -4.67
C ASP A 46 -9.83 -3.96 -4.28
N LYS A 47 -9.45 -2.89 -4.98
CA LYS A 47 -8.28 -2.09 -4.61
C LYS A 47 -8.38 -1.53 -3.19
N PHE A 48 -9.55 -1.03 -2.79
CA PHE A 48 -9.76 -0.54 -1.43
C PHE A 48 -9.64 -1.66 -0.39
N ILE A 49 -10.30 -2.80 -0.61
CA ILE A 49 -10.27 -3.95 0.31
C ILE A 49 -8.84 -4.48 0.46
N LEU A 50 -8.10 -4.62 -0.64
CA LEU A 50 -6.72 -5.09 -0.62
C LEU A 50 -5.77 -4.12 0.11
N LEU A 51 -5.98 -2.80 -0.02
CA LEU A 51 -5.25 -1.80 0.77
C LEU A 51 -5.55 -1.92 2.26
N LEU A 52 -6.83 -2.09 2.61
CA LEU A 52 -7.23 -2.27 4.01
C LEU A 52 -6.61 -3.53 4.62
N LEU A 53 -6.72 -4.67 3.93
CA LEU A 53 -6.10 -5.93 4.36
C LEU A 53 -4.57 -5.81 4.47
N SER A 54 -3.93 -5.08 3.57
CA SER A 54 -2.48 -4.85 3.59
C SER A 54 -2.05 -4.01 4.79
N SER A 55 -2.88 -3.03 5.17
CA SER A 55 -2.64 -2.22 6.35
C SER A 55 -2.79 -3.03 7.64
N VAL A 56 -3.83 -3.88 7.72
CA VAL A 56 -3.99 -4.78 8.86
C VAL A 56 -2.83 -5.78 8.94
N ALA A 57 -2.38 -6.34 7.81
CA ALA A 57 -1.25 -7.25 7.75
C ALA A 57 0.08 -6.58 8.15
N LEU A 58 0.39 -5.39 7.62
CA LEU A 58 1.64 -4.70 7.96
C LEU A 58 1.56 -4.08 9.35
N GLY A 59 0.56 -3.22 9.60
CA GLY A 59 0.40 -2.47 10.84
C GLY A 59 -0.02 -3.34 12.02
N GLY A 60 -1.02 -4.20 11.86
CA GLY A 60 -1.53 -5.06 12.94
C GLY A 60 -0.65 -6.29 13.19
N CYS A 61 -0.33 -7.05 12.15
CA CYS A 61 0.48 -8.25 12.30
C CYS A 61 1.98 -7.95 12.36
N GLY A 62 2.51 -7.26 11.35
CA GLY A 62 3.95 -7.04 11.21
C GLY A 62 4.56 -6.08 12.23
N ILE A 63 3.82 -5.05 12.65
CA ILE A 63 4.33 -3.99 13.53
C ILE A 63 3.74 -4.13 14.94
N TRP A 64 2.41 -4.12 15.10
CA TRP A 64 1.76 -4.16 16.43
C TRP A 64 2.00 -5.48 17.16
N SER A 65 1.73 -6.63 16.53
CA SER A 65 1.94 -7.92 17.22
C SER A 65 3.42 -8.19 17.49
N MET A 66 4.29 -7.78 16.57
CA MET A 66 5.74 -7.78 16.78
C MET A 66 6.13 -6.95 17.99
N HIS A 67 5.59 -5.73 18.15
CA HIS A 67 5.92 -4.82 19.24
C HIS A 67 5.61 -5.42 20.62
N PHE A 68 4.41 -5.98 20.82
CA PHE A 68 4.05 -6.62 22.09
C PHE A 68 4.84 -7.90 22.35
N THR A 69 5.14 -8.69 21.31
CA THR A 69 6.01 -9.87 21.42
C THR A 69 7.44 -9.47 21.79
N GLY A 70 7.94 -8.37 21.21
CA GLY A 70 9.28 -7.83 21.46
C GLY A 70 9.41 -7.22 22.86
N MET A 71 8.39 -6.50 23.35
CA MET A 71 8.38 -6.02 24.74
C MET A 71 8.42 -7.15 25.76
N ASN A 72 7.77 -8.29 25.47
CA ASN A 72 7.84 -9.48 26.32
C ASN A 72 9.20 -10.21 26.28
N ALA A 73 10.09 -9.82 25.36
CA ALA A 73 11.46 -10.36 25.29
C ALA A 73 12.39 -9.77 26.36
N LEU A 74 12.04 -8.60 26.90
CA LEU A 74 12.75 -7.95 27.98
C LEU A 74 12.16 -8.40 29.32
N GLU A 75 12.95 -9.11 30.12
CA GLU A 75 12.60 -9.50 31.48
C GLU A 75 13.32 -8.57 32.46
N LEU A 76 12.52 -7.93 33.32
CA LEU A 76 13.01 -7.04 34.36
C LEU A 76 13.19 -7.86 35.63
N VAL A 77 14.45 -8.09 36.01
CA VAL A 77 14.81 -8.87 37.19
C VAL A 77 15.34 -7.91 38.25
N ARG A 78 14.67 -7.92 39.41
CA ARG A 78 15.15 -7.19 40.59
C ARG A 78 16.33 -7.94 41.22
N ASP A 79 17.17 -7.24 41.96
CA ASP A 79 18.38 -7.80 42.58
C ASP A 79 18.12 -8.98 43.54
N ASP A 80 16.89 -9.15 44.02
CA ASP A 80 16.46 -10.32 44.80
C ASP A 80 16.08 -11.55 43.95
N GLY A 81 16.27 -11.48 42.64
CA GLY A 81 15.95 -12.54 41.67
C GLY A 81 14.47 -12.63 41.30
N THR A 82 13.62 -11.72 41.80
CA THR A 82 12.20 -11.71 41.44
C THR A 82 12.00 -11.09 40.05
N VAL A 83 11.23 -11.78 39.21
CA VAL A 83 10.87 -11.32 37.87
C VAL A 83 9.62 -10.44 37.97
N LEU A 84 9.74 -9.19 37.52
CA LEU A 84 8.61 -8.26 37.50
C LEU A 84 7.68 -8.58 36.33
N THR A 85 6.41 -8.85 36.64
CA THR A 85 5.40 -9.11 35.61
C THR A 85 4.98 -7.80 34.94
N VAL A 86 4.97 -7.83 33.60
CA VAL A 86 4.50 -6.73 32.76
C VAL A 86 3.06 -7.03 32.33
N ASP A 87 2.11 -6.25 32.82
CA ASP A 87 0.72 -6.32 32.39
C ASP A 87 0.41 -5.18 31.40
N PHE A 88 -0.63 -5.34 30.59
CA PHE A 88 -1.04 -4.34 29.62
C PHE A 88 -2.46 -3.85 29.87
N GLU A 89 -2.63 -2.54 29.85
CA GLU A 89 -3.96 -1.93 29.86
C GLU A 89 -4.67 -2.13 28.50
N ALA A 90 -5.87 -2.70 28.53
CA ALA A 90 -6.62 -3.05 27.33
C ALA A 90 -6.93 -1.85 26.42
N GLY A 91 -7.32 -0.71 26.99
CA GLY A 91 -7.73 0.48 26.24
C GLY A 91 -6.60 1.06 25.39
N LEU A 92 -5.45 1.32 26.01
CA LEU A 92 -4.25 1.81 25.31
C LEU A 92 -3.72 0.79 24.30
N THR A 93 -3.80 -0.49 24.62
CA THR A 93 -3.39 -1.58 23.71
C THR A 93 -4.22 -1.57 22.43
N ILE A 94 -5.54 -1.43 22.52
CA ILE A 94 -6.44 -1.34 21.35
C ILE A 94 -6.22 -0.03 20.59
N LEU A 95 -6.05 1.09 21.30
CA LEU A 95 -5.79 2.39 20.66
C LEU A 95 -4.49 2.35 19.86
N SER A 96 -3.44 1.74 20.41
CA SER A 96 -2.15 1.56 19.74
C SER A 96 -2.29 0.74 18.44
N LEU A 97 -3.14 -0.30 18.42
CA LEU A 97 -3.46 -1.08 17.22
C LEU A 97 -4.13 -0.22 16.15
N ILE A 98 -5.12 0.60 16.54
CA ILE A 98 -5.82 1.50 15.63
C ILE A 98 -4.85 2.52 15.03
N CYS A 99 -3.95 3.09 15.83
CA CYS A 99 -2.93 4.02 15.35
C CYS A 99 -1.96 3.37 14.36
N ALA A 100 -1.50 2.14 14.62
CA ALA A 100 -0.62 1.43 13.70
C ALA A 100 -1.32 1.14 12.36
N VAL A 101 -2.52 0.55 12.39
CA VAL A 101 -3.28 0.23 11.17
C VAL A 101 -3.71 1.50 10.44
N GLY A 102 -4.10 2.56 11.17
CA GLY A 102 -4.49 3.84 10.58
C GLY A 102 -3.31 4.54 9.89
N GLY A 103 -2.17 4.65 10.56
CA GLY A 103 -0.98 5.31 10.00
C GLY A 103 -0.42 4.57 8.79
N VAL A 104 -0.34 3.24 8.86
CA VAL A 104 0.07 2.43 7.70
C VAL A 104 -0.95 2.53 6.56
N PHE A 105 -2.26 2.57 6.85
CA PHE A 105 -3.29 2.69 5.81
C PHE A 105 -3.19 4.01 5.07
N VAL A 106 -3.05 5.12 5.80
CA VAL A 106 -2.84 6.45 5.22
C VAL A 106 -1.54 6.47 4.41
N GLY A 107 -0.46 5.92 4.96
CA GLY A 107 0.82 5.80 4.26
C GLY A 107 0.70 5.04 2.95
N LEU A 108 0.09 3.85 2.97
CA LEU A 108 -0.14 3.02 1.79
C LEU A 108 -1.02 3.75 0.78
N LYS A 109 -2.10 4.40 1.22
CA LYS A 109 -3.00 5.18 0.34
C LYS A 109 -2.25 6.30 -0.37
N ILE A 110 -1.44 7.08 0.34
CA ILE A 110 -0.64 8.17 -0.23
C ILE A 110 0.40 7.63 -1.23
N ALA A 111 1.14 6.60 -0.85
CA ALA A 111 2.16 6.00 -1.72
C ALA A 111 1.55 5.34 -2.96
N SER A 112 0.35 4.77 -2.83
CA SER A 112 -0.39 4.12 -3.92
C SER A 112 -1.00 5.09 -4.93
N ALA A 113 -1.20 6.35 -4.54
CA ALA A 113 -1.80 7.38 -5.38
C ALA A 113 -0.80 8.10 -6.31
N ASP A 114 0.40 7.55 -6.51
CA ASP A 114 1.43 8.17 -7.35
C ASP A 114 0.99 8.23 -8.83
N PRO A 115 1.06 9.40 -9.52
CA PRO A 115 0.52 9.57 -10.86
C PRO A 115 1.33 8.80 -11.90
N PHE A 116 2.64 8.64 -11.68
CA PHE A 116 3.51 7.85 -12.55
C PHE A 116 3.12 6.37 -12.48
N PHE A 117 2.66 5.91 -11.32
CA PHE A 117 2.15 4.55 -11.16
C PHE A 117 0.83 4.33 -11.91
N LEU A 118 -0.07 5.32 -11.89
CA LEU A 118 -1.31 5.26 -12.65
C LEU A 118 -1.08 5.27 -14.17
N GLU A 119 -0.14 6.08 -14.67
CA GLU A 119 0.25 6.10 -16.08
C GLU A 119 0.88 4.76 -16.51
N LEU A 120 1.77 4.19 -15.69
CA LEU A 120 2.42 2.91 -15.98
C LEU A 120 1.44 1.72 -15.87
N GLU A 121 0.48 1.77 -14.94
CA GLU A 121 -0.66 0.83 -14.92
C GLU A 121 -1.52 0.96 -16.17
N GLN A 122 -1.85 2.19 -16.60
CA GLN A 122 -2.66 2.43 -17.80
C GLN A 122 -1.96 1.94 -19.06
N GLU A 123 -0.66 2.18 -19.20
CA GLU A 123 0.13 1.64 -20.32
C GLU A 123 0.27 0.12 -20.25
N LYS A 124 0.49 -0.46 -19.07
CA LYS A 124 0.48 -1.93 -18.92
C LYS A 124 -0.87 -2.53 -19.32
N ARG A 125 -1.99 -1.94 -18.90
CA ARG A 125 -3.33 -2.38 -19.29
C ARG A 125 -3.53 -2.32 -20.81
N LYS A 126 -3.13 -1.21 -21.44
CA LYS A 126 -3.18 -1.06 -22.90
C LYS A 126 -2.29 -2.07 -23.60
N ASN A 127 -1.06 -2.26 -23.12
CA ASN A 127 -0.10 -3.20 -23.70
C ASN A 127 -0.52 -4.66 -23.53
N ILE A 128 -1.14 -5.07 -22.41
CA ILE A 128 -1.69 -6.43 -22.26
C ILE A 128 -2.83 -6.65 -23.25
N LEU A 129 -3.75 -5.68 -23.37
CA LEU A 129 -4.85 -5.75 -24.33
C LEU A 129 -4.36 -5.84 -25.79
N VAL A 130 -3.29 -5.12 -26.12
CA VAL A 130 -2.66 -5.14 -27.45
C VAL A 130 -1.80 -6.39 -27.67
N LYS A 131 -1.12 -6.89 -26.64
CA LYS A 131 -0.25 -8.07 -26.70
C LYS A 131 -1.04 -9.39 -26.72
N ASP A 132 -2.22 -9.43 -26.12
CA ASP A 132 -3.20 -10.50 -26.35
C ASP A 132 -3.68 -10.53 -27.82
N LEU A 133 -3.55 -9.42 -28.55
CA LEU A 133 -3.80 -9.34 -30.00
C LEU A 133 -2.55 -9.58 -30.87
N ALA A 134 -1.36 -9.33 -30.34
CA ALA A 134 -0.11 -9.35 -31.08
C ALA A 134 0.93 -10.27 -30.40
N THR A 135 0.86 -11.56 -30.73
CA THR A 135 1.96 -12.50 -30.54
C THR A 135 3.08 -12.16 -31.52
N THR A 136 4.24 -11.66 -31.06
CA THR A 136 5.41 -11.55 -31.95
C THR A 136 6.77 -11.68 -31.25
N ALA A 137 7.56 -12.60 -31.84
CA ALA A 137 9.00 -12.78 -32.04
C ALA A 137 10.02 -12.51 -30.91
N MET A 138 10.91 -13.51 -30.74
CA MET A 138 11.77 -13.73 -29.58
C MET A 138 13.24 -13.29 -29.76
N SER A 139 13.62 -12.66 -30.87
CA SER A 139 15.04 -12.39 -31.21
C SER A 139 15.57 -10.99 -30.84
N ASP A 140 14.71 -10.05 -30.42
CA ASP A 140 15.08 -8.65 -30.15
C ASP A 140 15.47 -8.36 -28.67
N VAL A 141 15.55 -9.40 -27.84
CA VAL A 141 15.34 -9.32 -26.38
C VAL A 141 16.60 -8.92 -25.60
N VAL A 142 17.80 -9.31 -26.03
CA VAL A 142 19.00 -9.26 -25.18
C VAL A 142 19.58 -7.86 -25.02
N ASN A 143 19.58 -7.03 -26.09
CA ASN A 143 20.09 -5.65 -26.00
C ASN A 143 19.07 -4.69 -25.38
N LYS A 144 17.77 -4.93 -25.63
CA LYS A 144 16.65 -4.23 -24.98
C LYS A 144 16.66 -4.45 -23.46
N GLN A 145 17.00 -5.65 -22.97
CA GLN A 145 17.05 -5.94 -21.54
C GLN A 145 18.08 -5.11 -20.77
N LYS A 146 19.27 -4.86 -21.34
CA LYS A 146 20.34 -4.11 -20.66
C LYS A 146 20.03 -2.62 -20.58
N VAL A 147 19.51 -2.05 -21.66
CA VAL A 147 19.04 -0.66 -21.72
C VAL A 147 17.79 -0.48 -20.85
N ALA A 148 16.84 -1.43 -20.90
CA ALA A 148 15.66 -1.42 -20.03
C ALA A 148 16.03 -1.53 -18.55
N LYS A 149 17.04 -2.33 -18.18
CA LYS A 149 17.54 -2.38 -16.79
C LYS A 149 18.10 -1.05 -16.33
N ARG A 150 18.86 -0.34 -17.17
CA ARG A 150 19.40 0.99 -16.86
C ARG A 150 18.29 2.04 -16.73
N ILE A 151 17.31 2.03 -17.63
CA ILE A 151 16.15 2.93 -17.56
C ILE A 151 15.30 2.62 -16.31
N LYS A 152 15.07 1.34 -15.99
CA LYS A 152 14.39 0.92 -14.76
C LYS A 152 15.13 1.36 -13.49
N LEU A 153 16.47 1.31 -13.49
CA LEU A 153 17.31 1.75 -12.37
C LEU A 153 17.19 3.26 -12.15
N ILE A 154 17.17 4.06 -13.22
CA ILE A 154 17.01 5.52 -13.14
C ILE A 154 15.58 5.88 -12.70
N ALA A 155 14.57 5.13 -13.18
CA ALA A 155 13.19 5.26 -12.73
C ALA A 155 12.97 4.81 -11.27
N LEU A 156 13.89 4.03 -10.69
CA LEU A 156 13.86 3.59 -9.29
C LEU A 156 13.99 4.77 -8.31
N PHE A 157 14.70 5.83 -8.72
CA PHE A 157 14.99 6.99 -7.87
C PHE A 157 14.26 8.27 -8.33
N SER A 158 13.46 8.21 -9.39
CA SER A 158 12.71 9.36 -9.90
C SER A 158 11.40 9.55 -9.12
N ARG A 159 11.08 10.80 -8.74
CA ARG A 159 9.85 11.21 -8.04
C ARG A 159 9.57 10.42 -6.75
N LEU A 160 10.48 10.53 -5.78
CA LEU A 160 10.33 9.98 -4.41
C LEU A 160 9.39 10.73 -3.43
N PRO A 161 8.92 11.98 -3.63
CA PRO A 161 8.33 12.74 -2.52
C PRO A 161 7.00 12.15 -2.02
N ARG A 162 6.24 11.44 -2.86
CA ARG A 162 5.01 10.75 -2.42
C ARG A 162 5.30 9.48 -1.63
N ILE A 163 6.35 8.74 -1.99
CA ILE A 163 6.80 7.56 -1.24
C ILE A 163 7.35 8.01 0.11
N ALA A 164 8.14 9.09 0.13
CA ALA A 164 8.60 9.72 1.37
C ALA A 164 7.42 10.23 2.21
N GLY A 165 6.40 10.83 1.58
CA GLY A 165 5.17 11.22 2.25
C GLY A 165 4.41 10.03 2.85
N GLY A 166 4.24 8.94 2.10
CA GLY A 166 3.63 7.70 2.62
C GLY A 166 4.44 7.10 3.77
N GLY A 167 5.76 7.07 3.63
CA GLY A 167 6.71 6.64 4.67
C GLY A 167 6.65 7.51 5.92
N LEU A 168 6.47 8.82 5.78
CA LEU A 168 6.30 9.76 6.91
C LEU A 168 5.05 9.41 7.73
N PHE A 169 3.89 9.28 7.08
CA PHE A 169 2.64 8.95 7.78
C PHE A 169 2.68 7.56 8.41
N ALA A 170 3.29 6.59 7.73
CA ALA A 170 3.53 5.27 8.30
C ALA A 170 4.46 5.36 9.53
N ALA A 171 5.57 6.10 9.45
CA ALA A 171 6.48 6.32 10.57
C ALA A 171 5.79 6.98 11.76
N VAL A 172 4.98 8.01 11.53
CA VAL A 172 4.18 8.65 12.59
C VAL A 172 3.25 7.64 13.25
N GLY A 173 2.54 6.81 12.48
CA GLY A 173 1.68 5.76 13.03
C GLY A 173 2.46 4.73 13.87
N VAL A 174 3.64 4.33 13.40
CA VAL A 174 4.53 3.40 14.13
C VAL A 174 5.05 4.03 15.42
N LEU A 175 5.47 5.30 15.39
CA LEU A 175 5.94 6.02 16.58
C LEU A 175 4.83 6.18 17.62
N VAL A 176 3.65 6.65 17.18
CA VAL A 176 2.49 6.78 18.07
C VAL A 176 2.13 5.42 18.67
N MET A 177 2.06 4.36 17.87
CA MET A 177 1.81 3.01 18.38
C MET A 177 2.90 2.57 19.37
N HIS A 178 4.17 2.80 19.07
CA HIS A 178 5.29 2.38 19.91
C HIS A 178 5.24 3.04 21.30
N TYR A 179 5.04 4.35 21.36
CA TYR A 179 4.95 5.05 22.65
C TYR A 179 3.64 4.75 23.38
N LEU A 180 2.51 4.65 22.68
CA LEU A 180 1.25 4.20 23.31
C LEU A 180 1.34 2.77 23.84
N GLY A 181 2.05 1.88 23.14
CA GLY A 181 2.28 0.51 23.57
C GLY A 181 3.17 0.43 24.82
N MET A 182 4.22 1.24 24.89
CA MET A 182 5.03 1.38 26.12
C MET A 182 4.24 2.01 27.27
N MET A 183 3.40 3.02 27.00
CA MET A 183 2.50 3.61 28.00
C MET A 183 1.42 2.63 28.48
N ALA A 184 1.06 1.63 27.68
CA ALA A 184 0.12 0.59 28.07
C ALA A 184 0.72 -0.39 29.10
N GLN A 185 2.06 -0.43 29.25
CA GLN A 185 2.74 -1.30 30.21
C GLN A 185 2.45 -0.83 31.64
N ARG A 186 1.95 -1.77 32.45
CA ARG A 186 1.75 -1.62 33.89
C ARG A 186 2.69 -2.60 34.59
N THR A 187 3.69 -2.06 35.27
CA THR A 187 4.73 -2.80 35.99
C THR A 187 5.06 -2.09 37.30
N GLN A 188 5.70 -2.77 38.25
CA GLN A 188 6.27 -2.17 39.46
C GLN A 188 7.60 -1.44 39.19
N ALA A 189 7.75 -0.87 38.01
CA ALA A 189 8.91 -0.10 37.60
C ALA A 189 8.46 1.20 36.91
N SER A 190 9.06 2.33 37.27
CA SER A 190 8.88 3.57 36.52
C SER A 190 9.80 3.58 35.31
N MET A 191 9.21 3.83 34.14
CA MET A 191 9.92 3.92 32.87
C MET A 191 10.24 5.38 32.58
N THR A 192 11.53 5.69 32.47
CA THR A 192 12.03 7.01 32.07
C THR A 192 12.64 6.93 30.67
N LEU A 193 12.44 7.95 29.85
CA LEU A 193 12.92 8.00 28.48
C LEU A 193 14.04 9.04 28.36
N THR A 194 15.20 8.62 27.86
CA THR A 194 16.28 9.55 27.57
C THR A 194 16.00 10.28 26.25
N ALA A 195 15.70 11.57 26.32
CA ALA A 195 15.27 12.38 25.18
C ALA A 195 16.22 12.30 23.97
N GLY A 196 17.54 12.28 24.21
CA GLY A 196 18.54 12.17 23.13
C GLY A 196 18.40 10.88 22.31
N VAL A 197 18.23 9.73 22.98
CA VAL A 197 18.09 8.42 22.31
C VAL A 197 16.72 8.31 21.61
N VAL A 198 15.68 8.91 22.20
CA VAL A 198 14.35 9.02 21.58
C VAL A 198 14.40 9.78 20.25
N VAL A 199 15.11 10.90 20.18
CA VAL A 199 15.25 11.65 18.91
C VAL A 199 15.96 10.80 17.85
N VAL A 200 17.01 10.08 18.23
CA VAL A 200 17.74 9.19 17.31
C VAL A 200 16.83 8.05 16.82
N SER A 201 16.04 7.42 17.69
CA SER A 201 15.13 6.35 17.29
C SER A 201 14.01 6.84 16.36
N VAL A 202 13.49 8.06 16.59
CA VAL A 202 12.53 8.74 15.70
C VAL A 202 13.11 8.95 14.30
N LEU A 203 14.37 9.42 14.22
CA LEU A 203 15.05 9.59 12.94
C LEU A 203 15.23 8.25 12.22
N ILE A 204 15.69 7.22 12.94
CA ILE A 204 15.82 5.86 12.40
C ILE A 204 14.47 5.38 11.86
N ALA A 205 13.37 5.54 12.62
CA ALA A 205 12.04 5.14 12.20
C ALA A 205 11.58 5.82 10.90
N PHE A 206 11.88 7.10 10.73
CA PHE A 206 11.56 7.81 9.50
C PHE A 206 12.32 7.25 8.28
N PHE A 207 13.64 7.03 8.43
CA PHE A 207 14.47 6.49 7.36
C PHE A 207 14.09 5.05 6.99
N THR A 208 13.89 4.18 7.99
CA THR A 208 13.54 2.78 7.76
C THR A 208 12.13 2.62 7.20
N ALA A 209 11.15 3.41 7.65
CA ALA A 209 9.80 3.40 7.08
C ALA A 209 9.81 3.86 5.62
N THR A 210 10.56 4.91 5.31
CA THR A 210 10.73 5.38 3.93
C THR A 210 11.41 4.32 3.07
N ALA A 211 12.45 3.66 3.57
CA ALA A 211 13.13 2.57 2.87
C ALA A 211 12.20 1.36 2.64
N ALA A 212 11.39 0.97 3.64
CA ALA A 212 10.43 -0.12 3.52
C ALA A 212 9.35 0.18 2.46
N PHE A 213 8.83 1.41 2.44
CA PHE A 213 7.87 1.86 1.43
C PHE A 213 8.50 1.94 0.04
N TRP A 214 9.77 2.36 -0.04
CA TRP A 214 10.53 2.33 -1.29
C TRP A 214 10.69 0.90 -1.81
N ILE A 215 11.01 -0.07 -0.96
CA ILE A 215 11.05 -1.49 -1.34
C ILE A 215 9.68 -1.94 -1.85
N LEU A 216 8.63 -1.64 -1.08
CA LEU A 216 7.27 -2.10 -1.34
C LEU A 216 6.71 -1.57 -2.66
N PHE A 217 6.84 -0.27 -2.94
CA PHE A 217 6.23 0.38 -4.11
C PHE A 217 7.16 0.51 -5.32
N ARG A 218 8.49 0.52 -5.11
CA ARG A 218 9.45 0.71 -6.21
C ARG A 218 10.17 -0.57 -6.55
N ALA A 219 10.95 -1.12 -5.62
CA ALA A 219 11.80 -2.29 -5.91
C ALA A 219 10.99 -3.49 -6.41
N LEU A 220 9.89 -3.81 -5.72
CA LEU A 220 9.05 -4.96 -6.06
C LEU A 220 8.20 -4.76 -7.33
N THR A 221 7.93 -3.51 -7.72
CA THR A 221 7.18 -3.22 -8.97
C THR A 221 8.01 -3.56 -10.21
N PHE A 222 9.33 -3.42 -10.15
CA PHE A 222 10.21 -3.61 -11.31
C PHE A 222 10.68 -5.06 -11.52
N PHE A 223 10.70 -5.84 -10.43
CA PHE A 223 11.17 -7.22 -10.38
C PHE A 223 10.06 -8.17 -9.89
N GLN A 224 8.91 -8.11 -10.58
CA GLN A 224 7.72 -8.89 -10.20
C GLN A 224 7.93 -10.41 -10.33
N ASP A 225 8.78 -10.86 -11.27
CA ASP A 225 8.91 -12.28 -11.61
C ASP A 225 9.76 -13.11 -10.61
N SER A 226 10.40 -12.48 -9.62
CA SER A 226 11.34 -13.15 -8.72
C SER A 226 10.80 -13.34 -7.31
N GLU A 227 10.39 -14.57 -6.99
CA GLU A 227 9.94 -14.97 -5.65
C GLU A 227 11.01 -14.77 -4.57
N LEU A 228 12.27 -15.04 -4.89
CA LEU A 228 13.39 -14.84 -3.96
C LEU A 228 13.56 -13.38 -3.55
N LEU A 229 13.28 -12.43 -4.46
CA LEU A 229 13.36 -11.01 -4.13
C LEU A 229 12.21 -10.58 -3.21
N ARG A 230 11.03 -11.18 -3.36
CA ARG A 230 9.88 -10.94 -2.48
C ARG A 230 10.21 -11.42 -1.05
N LEU A 231 10.75 -12.64 -0.94
CA LEU A 231 11.20 -13.17 0.34
C LEU A 231 12.33 -12.33 0.95
N GLY A 232 13.35 -11.98 0.16
CA GLY A 232 14.46 -11.13 0.60
C GLY A 232 13.99 -9.74 1.06
N SER A 233 13.01 -9.15 0.36
CA SER A 233 12.41 -7.87 0.74
C SER A 233 11.65 -7.97 2.06
N ALA A 234 10.90 -9.04 2.28
CA ALA A 234 10.20 -9.27 3.55
C ALA A 234 11.16 -9.42 4.72
N LEU A 235 12.29 -10.11 4.53
CA LEU A 235 13.35 -10.23 5.54
C LEU A 235 13.94 -8.86 5.88
N VAL A 236 14.31 -8.07 4.88
CA VAL A 236 14.85 -6.71 5.08
C VAL A 236 13.82 -5.79 5.75
N MET A 237 12.56 -5.83 5.35
CA MET A 237 11.49 -5.09 6.01
C MET A 237 11.29 -5.53 7.47
N GLY A 238 11.38 -6.83 7.76
CA GLY A 238 11.36 -7.34 9.13
C GLY A 238 12.51 -6.79 9.98
N ILE A 239 13.73 -6.75 9.43
CA ILE A 239 14.90 -6.17 10.12
C ILE A 239 14.66 -4.68 10.39
N ALA A 240 14.11 -3.95 9.42
CA ALA A 240 13.77 -2.55 9.57
C ALA A 240 12.76 -2.31 10.72
N VAL A 241 11.67 -3.08 10.76
CA VAL A 241 10.66 -2.99 11.83
C VAL A 241 11.29 -3.34 13.20
N CYS A 242 12.03 -4.44 13.29
CA CYS A 242 12.75 -4.83 14.51
C CYS A 242 13.75 -3.76 14.96
N GLY A 243 14.55 -3.23 14.04
CA GLY A 243 15.53 -2.20 14.32
C GLY A 243 14.89 -0.96 14.93
N THR A 244 13.75 -0.51 14.39
CA THR A 244 13.02 0.63 14.96
C THR A 244 12.46 0.35 16.34
N HIS A 245 11.95 -0.86 16.58
CA HIS A 245 11.39 -1.22 17.87
C HIS A 245 12.47 -1.32 18.96
N TYR A 246 13.54 -2.07 18.70
CA TYR A 246 14.59 -2.29 19.70
C TYR A 246 15.46 -1.04 19.93
N SER A 247 15.65 -0.20 18.90
CA SER A 247 16.27 1.13 19.10
C SER A 247 15.41 2.04 19.97
N GLY A 248 14.08 1.98 19.84
CA GLY A 248 13.15 2.68 20.72
C GLY A 248 13.21 2.18 22.17
N MET A 249 13.21 0.86 22.38
CA MET A 249 13.32 0.27 23.72
C MET A 249 14.67 0.56 24.39
N GLY A 250 15.75 0.67 23.62
CA GLY A 250 17.06 1.07 24.15
C GLY A 250 17.09 2.47 24.77
N ALA A 251 16.07 3.31 24.55
CA ALA A 251 15.93 4.61 25.19
C ALA A 251 15.27 4.56 26.58
N ALA A 252 14.68 3.42 26.95
CA ALA A 252 13.92 3.24 28.18
C ALA A 252 14.82 2.75 29.33
N SER A 253 14.74 3.44 30.47
CA SER A 253 15.39 3.05 31.72
C SER A 253 14.34 2.78 32.79
N TYR A 254 14.52 1.69 33.53
CA TYR A 254 13.56 1.21 34.52
C TYR A 254 14.12 1.39 35.93
N THR A 255 13.33 1.98 36.82
CA THR A 255 13.65 2.08 38.25
C THR A 255 12.51 1.50 39.06
N PHE A 256 12.81 0.76 40.13
CA PHE A 256 11.79 0.08 40.92
C PHE A 256 10.90 1.07 41.68
N VAL A 257 9.59 0.80 41.70
CA VAL A 257 8.62 1.58 42.48
C VAL A 257 7.62 0.64 43.17
N GLU A 258 7.62 0.70 44.50
CA GLU A 258 6.86 -0.20 45.40
C GLU A 258 5.33 -0.18 45.16
N ASN A 259 4.78 0.98 44.75
CA ASN A 259 3.34 1.17 44.48
C ASN A 259 3.00 1.34 42.98
N GLY A 260 3.82 0.79 42.07
CA GLY A 260 3.70 1.03 40.62
C GLY A 260 2.44 0.45 39.93
N MET A 261 1.68 -0.44 40.59
CA MET A 261 0.45 -1.00 40.04
C MET A 261 -0.77 -0.16 40.42
N GLY A 262 -1.09 0.82 39.57
CA GLY A 262 -2.33 1.58 39.67
C GLY A 262 -3.56 0.65 39.62
N SER A 263 -4.38 0.70 40.66
CA SER A 263 -5.61 -0.08 40.81
C SER A 263 -6.75 0.55 39.99
N GLY A 264 -6.90 0.18 38.72
CA GLY A 264 -8.10 0.54 37.96
C GLY A 264 -7.98 0.31 36.46
N GLY A 265 -8.55 -0.78 35.96
CA GLY A 265 -8.65 -1.08 34.53
C GLY A 265 -8.86 -2.56 34.24
N VAL A 266 -9.28 -2.88 33.00
CA VAL A 266 -9.19 -4.25 32.48
C VAL A 266 -7.76 -4.45 31.99
N HIS A 267 -7.03 -5.37 32.63
CA HIS A 267 -5.63 -5.66 32.33
C HIS A 267 -5.49 -7.03 31.69
N PHE A 268 -4.64 -7.13 30.67
CA PHE A 268 -4.20 -8.40 30.11
C PHE A 268 -2.84 -8.76 30.68
N LYS A 269 -2.69 -10.00 31.15
CA LYS A 269 -1.37 -10.55 31.50
C LYS A 269 -0.45 -10.47 30.29
N GLY A 270 0.76 -9.93 30.45
CA GLY A 270 1.65 -9.68 29.31
C GLY A 270 1.98 -10.89 28.47
N SER A 271 2.22 -12.02 29.11
CA SER A 271 2.48 -13.30 28.43
C SER A 271 1.28 -13.76 27.60
N GLN A 272 0.06 -13.63 28.13
CA GLN A 272 -1.16 -13.99 27.41
C GLN A 272 -1.44 -13.02 26.26
N ALA A 273 -1.23 -11.72 26.47
CA ALA A 273 -1.40 -10.70 25.44
C ALA A 273 -0.45 -10.93 24.25
N ALA A 274 0.83 -11.22 24.52
CA ALA A 274 1.80 -11.52 23.46
C ALA A 274 1.44 -12.79 22.69
N ILE A 275 1.07 -13.86 23.40
CA ILE A 275 0.65 -15.12 22.77
C ILE A 275 -0.59 -14.89 21.90
N LEU A 276 -1.60 -14.20 22.42
CA LEU A 276 -2.83 -13.92 21.68
C LEU A 276 -2.55 -13.06 20.43
N ALA A 277 -1.74 -12.01 20.57
CA ALA A 277 -1.36 -11.16 19.45
C ALA A 277 -0.54 -11.92 18.39
N SER A 278 0.43 -12.74 18.79
CA SER A 278 1.26 -13.51 17.87
C SER A 278 0.45 -14.57 17.12
N HIS A 279 -0.36 -15.35 17.82
CA HIS A 279 -1.16 -16.41 17.20
C HIS A 279 -2.29 -15.84 16.35
N GLY A 280 -2.97 -14.79 16.84
CA GLY A 280 -3.99 -14.08 16.08
C GLY A 280 -3.44 -13.53 14.76
N SER A 281 -2.23 -12.97 14.79
CA SER A 281 -1.57 -12.45 13.60
C SER A 281 -1.09 -13.52 12.63
N LEU A 282 -0.56 -14.64 13.13
CA LEU A 282 -0.19 -15.77 12.28
C LEU A 282 -1.42 -16.41 11.63
N LEU A 283 -2.52 -16.57 12.38
CA LEU A 283 -3.78 -17.08 11.85
C LEU A 283 -4.38 -16.14 10.81
N PHE A 284 -4.39 -14.83 11.07
CA PHE A 284 -4.84 -13.84 10.11
C PHE A 284 -4.00 -13.87 8.84
N CYS A 285 -2.66 -13.85 8.96
CA CYS A 285 -1.77 -13.94 7.81
C CYS A 285 -2.00 -15.26 7.05
N TYR A 286 -2.09 -16.39 7.73
CA TYR A 286 -2.36 -17.69 7.11
C TYR A 286 -3.69 -17.68 6.35
N TRP A 287 -4.76 -17.17 6.95
CA TRP A 287 -6.08 -17.08 6.33
C TRP A 287 -6.06 -16.19 5.08
N VAL A 288 -5.45 -15.02 5.18
CA VAL A 288 -5.29 -14.08 4.06
C VAL A 288 -4.45 -14.67 2.93
N MET A 289 -3.34 -15.34 3.25
CA MET A 289 -2.50 -16.01 2.25
C MET A 289 -3.22 -17.15 1.55
N THR A 290 -3.98 -17.95 2.31
CA THR A 290 -4.80 -19.02 1.74
C THR A 290 -5.87 -18.46 0.81
N TRP A 291 -6.57 -17.41 1.22
CA TRP A 291 -7.52 -16.70 0.37
C TRP A 291 -6.86 -16.08 -0.87
N SER A 292 -5.66 -15.53 -0.70
CA SER A 292 -4.84 -14.98 -1.78
C SER A 292 -4.52 -16.06 -2.81
N VAL A 293 -4.00 -17.22 -2.41
CA VAL A 293 -3.72 -18.34 -3.33
C VAL A 293 -5.01 -18.85 -3.99
N ALA A 294 -6.06 -19.08 -3.22
CA ALA A 294 -7.34 -19.58 -3.72
C ALA A 294 -8.00 -18.63 -4.74
N SER A 295 -7.93 -17.32 -4.52
CA SER A 295 -8.44 -16.32 -5.47
C SER A 295 -7.59 -16.29 -6.75
N SER A 296 -6.27 -16.45 -6.67
CA SER A 296 -5.41 -16.56 -7.86
C SER A 296 -5.75 -17.79 -8.71
N VAL A 297 -5.89 -18.97 -8.07
CA VAL A 297 -6.23 -20.21 -8.77
C VAL A 297 -7.61 -20.11 -9.42
N ARG A 298 -8.62 -19.57 -8.72
CA ARG A 298 -9.96 -19.37 -9.28
C ARG A 298 -9.95 -18.48 -10.52
N ASN A 299 -9.14 -17.43 -10.54
CA ASN A 299 -9.01 -16.53 -11.69
C ASN A 299 -8.34 -17.21 -12.89
N ILE A 300 -7.33 -18.07 -12.65
CA ILE A 300 -6.70 -18.84 -13.72
C ILE A 300 -7.69 -19.86 -14.31
N VAL A 301 -8.39 -20.60 -13.44
CA VAL A 301 -9.38 -21.60 -13.88
C VAL A 301 -10.52 -20.96 -14.66
N SER A 302 -11.04 -19.80 -14.21
CA SER A 302 -12.10 -19.10 -14.92
C SER A 302 -11.63 -18.63 -16.31
N MET A 303 -10.40 -18.12 -16.42
CA MET A 303 -9.80 -17.71 -17.70
C MET A 303 -9.65 -18.88 -18.67
N THR A 304 -9.09 -20.01 -18.22
CA THR A 304 -8.97 -21.25 -19.03
C THR A 304 -10.35 -21.76 -19.45
N SER A 305 -11.34 -21.72 -18.55
CA SER A 305 -12.70 -22.17 -18.86
C SER A 305 -13.35 -21.29 -19.94
N ASN A 306 -13.15 -19.97 -19.90
CA ASN A 306 -13.67 -19.03 -20.90
C ASN A 306 -13.01 -19.23 -22.26
N LEU A 307 -11.68 -19.43 -22.29
CA LEU A 307 -10.94 -19.78 -23.52
C LEU A 307 -11.46 -21.09 -24.13
N SER A 308 -11.72 -22.11 -23.31
CA SER A 308 -12.28 -23.38 -23.80
C SER A 308 -13.70 -23.22 -24.38
N LYS A 309 -14.53 -22.34 -23.80
CA LYS A 309 -15.88 -22.02 -24.31
C LYS A 309 -15.82 -21.25 -25.62
N ILE A 310 -14.86 -20.33 -25.77
CA ILE A 310 -14.62 -19.60 -27.02
C ILE A 310 -14.15 -20.55 -28.12
N SER A 311 -13.17 -21.41 -27.82
CA SER A 311 -12.68 -22.43 -28.76
C SER A 311 -13.78 -23.41 -29.20
N LYS A 312 -14.65 -23.86 -28.28
CA LYS A 312 -15.79 -24.74 -28.62
C LYS A 312 -16.90 -24.04 -29.40
N ARG A 313 -17.03 -22.71 -29.31
CA ARG A 313 -18.01 -21.92 -30.09
C ARG A 313 -17.57 -21.66 -31.52
N ASP A 314 -16.29 -21.88 -31.86
CA ASP A 314 -15.76 -21.71 -33.23
C ASP A 314 -14.98 -22.96 -33.68
N PRO A 315 -15.66 -24.05 -34.07
CA PRO A 315 -15.01 -25.28 -34.53
C PRO A 315 -14.40 -25.18 -35.95
N GLY A 316 -14.46 -24.02 -36.62
CA GLY A 316 -14.14 -23.87 -38.04
C GLY A 316 -12.81 -23.17 -38.37
N GLY A 317 -11.70 -23.93 -38.39
CA GLY A 317 -10.51 -23.67 -39.22
C GLY A 317 -9.68 -22.39 -38.94
N PRO A 318 -8.47 -22.29 -39.53
CA PRO A 318 -7.59 -21.14 -39.31
C PRO A 318 -8.22 -19.88 -39.91
N ARG A 319 -8.69 -18.96 -39.06
CA ARG A 319 -9.08 -17.62 -39.51
C ARG A 319 -7.84 -16.93 -40.08
N LYS A 320 -7.79 -16.79 -41.42
CA LYS A 320 -7.05 -15.68 -42.04
C LYS A 320 -7.58 -14.41 -41.39
N ILE A 321 -6.76 -13.75 -40.58
CA ILE A 321 -7.00 -12.39 -40.14
C ILE A 321 -6.97 -11.55 -41.41
N VAL A 322 -8.14 -11.34 -42.03
CA VAL A 322 -8.30 -10.37 -43.11
C VAL A 322 -8.15 -9.01 -42.45
N VAL A 323 -6.92 -8.51 -42.47
CA VAL A 323 -6.63 -7.08 -42.32
C VAL A 323 -7.38 -6.38 -43.45
N GLY A 324 -8.58 -5.90 -43.16
CA GLY A 324 -9.47 -5.42 -44.21
C GLY A 324 -10.76 -4.77 -43.75
N GLN A 325 -10.80 -4.17 -42.56
CA GLN A 325 -11.80 -3.13 -42.23
C GLN A 325 -11.13 -1.96 -41.51
N ALA A 326 -10.17 -1.35 -42.21
CA ALA A 326 -9.74 0.03 -41.98
C ALA A 326 -9.76 0.83 -43.30
N LYS A 327 -10.58 0.40 -44.28
CA LYS A 327 -10.68 1.03 -45.61
C LYS A 327 -12.11 1.41 -46.02
N ALA A 328 -13.01 1.54 -45.04
CA ALA A 328 -14.37 2.06 -45.25
C ALA A 328 -14.54 3.53 -44.80
N THR A 329 -13.57 4.10 -44.08
CA THR A 329 -13.60 5.50 -43.63
C THR A 329 -12.72 6.43 -44.47
N GLU A 330 -11.86 5.90 -45.34
CA GLU A 330 -11.01 6.69 -46.24
C GLU A 330 -11.71 7.00 -47.59
N ASN A 331 -12.69 6.20 -48.00
CA ASN A 331 -13.49 6.47 -49.22
C ASN A 331 -14.65 7.46 -48.99
N SER A 332 -14.99 7.78 -47.74
CA SER A 332 -15.97 8.84 -47.45
C SER A 332 -15.34 10.24 -47.36
N MET A 333 -14.01 10.36 -47.27
CA MET A 333 -13.32 11.66 -47.32
C MET A 333 -12.75 11.97 -48.71
N ARG A 334 -12.46 10.97 -49.55
CA ARG A 334 -12.02 11.19 -50.95
C ARG A 334 -13.14 11.40 -51.98
N ALA A 335 -14.40 11.23 -51.59
CA ALA A 335 -15.56 11.54 -52.44
C ALA A 335 -16.02 13.02 -52.34
N SER A 336 -15.45 13.81 -51.43
CA SER A 336 -15.71 15.26 -51.33
C SER A 336 -14.71 16.12 -52.10
N GLU A 337 -13.70 15.53 -52.73
CA GLU A 337 -12.56 16.26 -53.30
C GLU A 337 -12.44 16.15 -54.83
N ASN A 338 -13.47 15.64 -55.53
CA ASN A 338 -13.43 15.49 -56.98
C ASN A 338 -14.69 15.97 -57.72
N ASN A 339 -15.45 16.89 -57.11
CA ASN A 339 -16.50 17.62 -57.80
C ASN A 339 -16.11 19.11 -57.89
N GLY A 340 -15.15 19.39 -58.76
CA GLY A 340 -14.57 20.72 -58.86
C GLY A 340 -13.74 20.99 -60.11
N THR A 341 -14.17 20.55 -61.30
CA THR A 341 -13.71 21.14 -62.57
C THR A 341 -14.69 20.92 -63.73
N LYS A 342 -15.58 21.89 -63.94
CA LYS A 342 -16.02 22.39 -65.27
C LYS A 342 -16.28 23.89 -65.06
N ALA A 343 -15.31 24.75 -65.38
CA ALA A 343 -15.12 25.37 -66.70
C ALA A 343 -16.29 26.25 -67.15
N SER A 344 -16.07 27.57 -67.00
CA SER A 344 -16.25 28.62 -68.01
C SER A 344 -17.67 28.93 -68.52
N ALA A 345 -18.19 30.12 -68.16
CA ALA A 345 -18.43 31.25 -69.10
C ALA A 345 -19.41 32.27 -68.50
N ALA A 346 -19.23 33.54 -68.91
CA ALA A 346 -20.04 34.74 -68.62
C ALA A 346 -19.95 35.25 -67.16
N GLY A 347 -19.75 36.53 -66.87
CA GLY A 347 -19.79 37.73 -67.67
C GLY A 347 -20.14 38.88 -66.73
N GLN A 348 -19.30 39.90 -66.69
CA GLN A 348 -19.63 41.32 -66.46
C GLN A 348 -20.37 41.79 -65.17
N VAL A 349 -19.71 42.77 -64.53
CA VAL A 349 -20.24 44.13 -64.17
C VAL A 349 -20.81 44.40 -62.77
N SER A 350 -20.31 45.53 -62.22
CA SER A 350 -20.86 46.51 -61.25
C SER A 350 -21.16 46.11 -59.80
N VAL A 351 -20.57 46.76 -58.77
CA VAL A 351 -20.75 48.14 -58.24
C VAL A 351 -21.92 48.29 -57.27
N GLY A 352 -21.63 48.86 -56.09
CA GLY A 352 -22.57 49.54 -55.19
C GLY A 352 -23.26 48.60 -54.18
N GLY A 353 -23.52 48.95 -52.93
CA GLY A 353 -23.41 50.22 -52.22
C GLY A 353 -24.26 50.12 -50.93
N THR A 354 -23.70 50.61 -49.83
CA THR A 354 -24.34 51.36 -48.72
C THR A 354 -25.74 51.04 -48.16
N ARG A 355 -25.77 51.08 -46.81
CA ARG A 355 -26.82 51.63 -45.89
C ARG A 355 -28.18 50.91 -45.86
N ALA A 356 -29.01 50.98 -44.82
CA ALA A 356 -28.99 51.34 -43.40
C ALA A 356 -30.44 51.16 -42.90
N THR A 357 -30.68 51.42 -41.60
CA THR A 357 -31.99 51.62 -40.94
C THR A 357 -32.77 50.32 -40.67
N GLY A 358 -33.43 50.10 -39.54
CA GLY A 358 -33.78 50.90 -38.36
C GLY A 358 -34.81 50.08 -37.54
N PRO A 359 -35.08 50.40 -36.27
CA PRO A 359 -35.72 49.50 -35.30
C PRO A 359 -37.21 49.80 -35.05
N HIS A 360 -37.96 48.79 -34.60
CA HIS A 360 -39.23 48.86 -33.84
C HIS A 360 -39.65 47.39 -33.54
N GLY A 361 -40.25 46.99 -32.42
CA GLY A 361 -40.81 47.68 -31.27
C GLY A 361 -41.90 46.79 -30.65
N SER A 362 -41.76 46.50 -29.36
CA SER A 362 -42.82 46.33 -28.34
C SER A 362 -43.75 45.11 -28.29
N ASN A 363 -44.04 44.77 -27.01
CA ASN A 363 -45.16 44.03 -26.43
C ASN A 363 -45.16 42.50 -26.56
N GLY A 364 -45.39 41.71 -25.50
CA GLY A 364 -45.72 42.03 -24.12
C GLY A 364 -46.30 40.80 -23.40
N ARG A 365 -46.08 40.78 -22.07
CA ARG A 365 -46.92 40.21 -21.00
C ARG A 365 -47.11 38.69 -20.84
N LYS A 366 -46.72 38.28 -19.61
CA LYS A 366 -47.48 37.49 -18.60
C LYS A 366 -47.65 36.00 -18.88
N SER A 367 -47.66 35.08 -17.93
CA SER A 367 -47.53 35.06 -16.46
C SER A 367 -47.61 33.59 -16.02
N SER A 368 -47.28 33.32 -14.74
CA SER A 368 -47.82 32.22 -13.89
C SER A 368 -47.45 30.78 -14.30
N GLU A 369 -47.13 29.81 -13.43
CA GLU A 369 -47.35 29.58 -11.99
C GLU A 369 -46.48 28.34 -11.61
N SER A 370 -45.76 28.36 -10.48
CA SER A 370 -46.06 27.68 -9.20
C SER A 370 -45.92 26.13 -9.23
N VAL A 371 -44.93 25.59 -8.51
CA VAL A 371 -45.05 24.87 -7.22
C VAL A 371 -45.23 23.35 -7.39
N PHE A 372 -44.27 22.55 -6.89
CA PHE A 372 -44.54 21.56 -5.84
C PHE A 372 -43.25 21.04 -5.20
N ASN A 373 -43.34 20.87 -3.87
CA ASN A 373 -42.34 20.50 -2.89
C ASN A 373 -42.62 19.05 -2.42
N GLU A 374 -41.87 18.58 -1.42
CA GLU A 374 -42.09 17.36 -0.59
C GLU A 374 -41.57 16.01 -1.16
N VAL A 375 -40.85 15.14 -0.43
CA VAL A 375 -40.39 15.02 0.98
C VAL A 375 -38.99 14.42 0.99
#